data_AF-A0A0V0GYE1-F1
#
_entry.id   AF-A0A0V0GYE1-F1
#
_cell.length_a   1.000
_cell.length_b   1.000
_cell.length_c   1.000
_cell.angle_alpha   90.00
_cell.angle_beta   90.00
_cell.angle_gamma   90.00
#
_symmetry.space_group_name_H-M   'P 1'
#
loop_
_entity.id
_entity.type
_entity.pdbx_description
1 polymer ?
#
loop_
_entity_poly.entity_id
_entity_poly.type
_entity_poly.pdbx_seq_one_letter_code
_entity_poly.pdbx_strand_id
1 'polypeptide(L)'
;MDFIVGLPRTPRGVDSIWVIVDRLTKSAHFLPVQCSFSAERLARIYIREVVRLHGVPISIISDRGSQFTSSFWRTFQDELGTRVDLSTAFHPQTDGQSERTIQVLEDMLRACVMDFGGQWDQFLPLAEFAYNNSYHSSIQMAPFEALYGRRCRSPVGWFESTEPRPRGTDLLQEALDQVRLIQDRLRTAQ
;
A
#
# COMPACT_ATOMS: atom_id res chain seq x y z
N MET A 1 7.70 0.98 -6.10
CA MET A 1 6.92 2.16 -5.67
C MET A 1 6.19 2.66 -6.90
N ASP A 2 4.91 2.95 -6.76
CA ASP A 2 4.09 3.37 -7.89
C ASP A 2 3.00 4.37 -7.45
N PHE A 3 2.44 5.10 -8.41
CA PHE A 3 1.33 6.02 -8.18
C PHE A 3 0.07 5.58 -8.91
N ILE A 4 -1.01 5.39 -8.16
CA ILE A 4 -2.35 5.31 -8.72
C ILE A 4 -2.87 6.74 -8.86
N VAL A 5 -2.89 7.24 -10.09
CA VAL A 5 -3.36 8.60 -10.42
C VAL A 5 -4.73 8.59 -11.10
N GLY A 6 -5.35 9.78 -11.15
CA GLY A 6 -6.63 9.98 -11.83
C GLY A 6 -7.84 9.52 -11.01
N LEU A 7 -7.71 9.48 -9.68
CA LEU A 7 -8.80 9.13 -8.79
C LEU A 7 -9.71 10.35 -8.55
N PRO A 8 -11.00 10.13 -8.20
CA PRO A 8 -11.88 11.21 -7.80
C PRO A 8 -11.29 12.01 -6.64
N ARG A 9 -11.29 13.33 -6.73
CA ARG A 9 -10.70 14.18 -5.69
C ARG A 9 -11.53 14.15 -4.41
N THR A 10 -10.89 13.89 -3.27
CA THR A 10 -11.57 13.86 -1.96
C THR A 10 -11.75 15.28 -1.39
N PRO A 11 -12.61 15.49 -0.37
CA PRO A 11 -12.71 16.77 0.34
C PRO A 11 -11.39 17.26 0.95
N ARG A 12 -10.45 16.35 1.25
CA ARG A 12 -9.09 16.70 1.73
C ARG A 12 -8.14 17.07 0.58
N GLY A 13 -8.64 17.06 -0.65
CA GLY A 13 -7.94 17.47 -1.86
C GLY A 13 -7.02 16.41 -2.45
N VAL A 14 -7.03 15.18 -1.92
CA VAL A 14 -6.25 14.01 -2.37
C VAL A 14 -6.84 13.47 -3.67
N ASP A 15 -6.00 13.11 -4.64
CA ASP A 15 -6.42 12.60 -5.96
C ASP A 15 -5.60 11.39 -6.46
N SER A 16 -4.65 10.92 -5.65
CA SER A 16 -3.72 9.85 -6.01
C SER A 16 -3.34 9.01 -4.79
N ILE A 17 -2.95 7.75 -5.00
CA ILE A 17 -2.41 6.86 -3.97
C ILE A 17 -0.95 6.56 -4.30
N TRP A 18 -0.06 6.78 -3.35
CA TRP A 18 1.33 6.32 -3.44
C TRP A 18 1.43 4.94 -2.81
N VAL A 19 1.72 3.95 -3.66
CA VAL A 19 1.86 2.55 -3.28
C VAL A 19 3.33 2.21 -3.11
N ILE A 20 3.66 1.66 -1.94
CA ILE A 20 5.01 1.22 -1.60
C ILE A 20 4.92 -0.20 -1.07
N VAL A 21 5.57 -1.15 -1.76
CA VAL A 21 5.56 -2.58 -1.38
C VAL A 21 6.98 -3.03 -1.09
N ASP A 22 7.20 -3.61 0.08
CA ASP A 22 8.44 -4.30 0.41
C ASP A 22 8.55 -5.60 -0.39
N ARG A 23 9.68 -5.81 -1.06
CA ARG A 23 9.84 -6.97 -1.96
C ARG A 23 9.98 -8.29 -1.20
N LEU A 24 10.50 -8.25 0.03
CA LEU A 24 10.77 -9.44 0.83
C LEU A 24 9.49 -9.94 1.51
N THR A 25 8.90 -9.10 2.35
CA THR A 25 7.72 -9.43 3.17
C THR A 25 6.41 -9.24 2.43
N LYS A 26 6.42 -8.57 1.27
CA LYS A 26 5.23 -8.11 0.55
C LYS A 26 4.36 -7.13 1.34
N SER A 27 4.87 -6.58 2.45
CA SER A 27 4.14 -5.57 3.21
C SER A 27 3.99 -4.31 2.36
N ALA A 28 2.79 -3.77 2.30
CA ALA A 28 2.48 -2.59 1.52
C ALA A 28 2.08 -1.39 2.41
N HIS A 29 2.29 -0.19 1.86
CA HIS A 29 1.81 1.09 2.37
C HIS A 29 0.98 1.78 1.29
N PHE A 30 -0.22 2.25 1.65
CA PHE A 30 -1.11 2.99 0.75
C PHE A 30 -1.27 4.43 1.25
N LEU A 31 -0.48 5.33 0.69
CA LEU A 31 -0.40 6.70 1.19
C LEU A 31 -1.24 7.64 0.31
N PRO A 32 -2.22 8.36 0.87
CA PRO A 32 -2.99 9.35 0.11
C PRO A 32 -2.10 10.55 -0.23
N VAL A 33 -1.98 10.86 -1.51
CA VAL A 33 -1.17 11.98 -2.02
C VAL A 33 -1.92 12.79 -3.08
N GLN A 34 -1.34 13.93 -3.50
CA GLN A 34 -1.84 14.69 -4.65
C GLN A 34 -0.83 14.58 -5.79
N CYS A 35 -1.31 14.49 -7.02
CA CYS A 35 -0.47 14.43 -8.21
C CYS A 35 0.45 15.67 -8.35
N SER A 36 0.03 16.80 -7.76
CA SER A 36 0.75 18.07 -7.74
C SER A 36 1.79 18.19 -6.62
N PHE A 37 1.94 17.18 -5.74
CA PHE A 37 2.95 17.24 -4.70
C PHE A 37 4.37 17.30 -5.28
N SER A 38 5.20 18.17 -4.71
CA SER A 38 6.61 18.23 -5.03
C SER A 38 7.34 16.99 -4.52
N ALA A 39 8.47 16.66 -5.16
CA ALA A 39 9.34 15.58 -4.71
C ALA A 39 9.82 15.78 -3.26
N GLU A 40 10.04 17.02 -2.82
CA GLU A 40 10.37 17.33 -1.42
C GLU A 40 9.25 16.97 -0.45
N ARG A 41 8.01 17.28 -0.80
CA ARG A 41 6.85 16.91 0.02
C ARG A 41 6.69 15.40 0.10
N LEU A 42 6.91 14.69 -1.01
CA LEU A 42 6.92 13.24 -1.04
C LEU A 42 8.05 12.65 -0.19
N ALA A 43 9.26 13.21 -0.21
CA ALA A 43 10.36 12.77 0.66
C ALA A 43 10.02 12.89 2.15
N ARG A 44 9.34 13.97 2.56
CA ARG A 44 8.87 14.12 3.96
C ARG A 44 7.85 13.05 4.34
N ILE A 45 6.91 12.74 3.45
CA ILE A 45 5.93 11.65 3.65
C ILE A 45 6.66 10.31 3.73
N TYR A 46 7.60 10.06 2.83
CA TYR A 46 8.39 8.82 2.78
C TYR A 46 9.17 8.57 4.08
N ILE A 47 9.81 9.60 4.62
CA ILE A 47 10.50 9.48 5.92
C ILE A 47 9.52 9.13 7.03
N ARG A 48 8.39 9.86 7.09
CA ARG A 48 7.39 9.73 8.16
C ARG A 48 6.70 8.37 8.18
N GLU A 49 6.32 7.88 7.00
CA GLU A 49 5.47 6.70 6.86
C GLU A 49 6.26 5.42 6.60
N VAL A 50 7.41 5.50 5.90
CA VAL A 50 8.17 4.30 5.51
C VAL A 50 9.47 4.19 6.30
N VAL A 51 10.35 5.17 6.21
CA VAL A 51 11.69 5.07 6.84
C VAL A 51 11.59 4.93 8.35
N ARG A 52 10.65 5.63 8.99
CA ARG A 52 10.40 5.51 10.44
C ARG A 52 10.06 4.09 10.87
N LEU A 53 9.38 3.32 10.02
CA LEU A 53 8.92 1.97 10.35
C LEU A 53 9.92 0.89 9.95
N HIS A 54 10.56 1.04 8.79
CA HIS A 54 11.34 -0.03 8.14
C HIS A 54 12.83 0.29 7.98
N GLY A 55 13.24 1.52 8.30
CA GLY A 55 14.56 2.02 7.96
C GLY A 55 14.70 2.39 6.49
N VAL A 56 15.93 2.69 6.09
CA VAL A 56 16.26 3.06 4.71
C VAL A 56 16.47 1.78 3.88
N PRO A 57 15.76 1.59 2.75
CA PRO A 57 15.96 0.43 1.90
C PRO A 57 17.27 0.52 1.13
N ILE A 58 17.89 -0.64 0.87
CA ILE A 58 19.11 -0.71 0.04
C ILE A 58 18.84 -0.31 -1.42
N SER A 59 17.63 -0.61 -1.91
CA SER A 59 17.24 -0.29 -3.28
C SER A 59 15.74 -0.08 -3.43
N ILE A 60 15.36 0.83 -4.30
CA ILE A 60 13.98 1.11 -4.71
C ILE A 60 13.84 0.83 -6.20
N ILE A 61 12.76 0.14 -6.57
CA ILE A 61 12.29 0.11 -7.95
C ILE A 61 11.08 1.04 -8.03
N SER A 62 11.08 1.99 -8.95
CA SER A 62 9.95 2.89 -9.19
C SER A 62 9.60 3.01 -10.66
N ASP A 63 8.38 3.42 -10.96
CA ASP A 63 8.00 3.83 -12.31
C ASP A 63 8.75 5.10 -12.75
N ARG A 64 8.48 5.53 -13.99
CA ARG A 64 9.11 6.73 -14.58
C ARG A 64 8.32 8.02 -14.29
N GLY A 65 7.50 8.03 -13.24
CA GLY A 65 6.82 9.23 -12.78
C GLY A 65 7.76 10.43 -12.65
N SER A 66 7.29 11.62 -13.02
CA SER A 66 8.11 12.85 -12.99
C SER A 66 8.64 13.16 -11.59
N GLN A 67 7.92 12.73 -10.55
CA GLN A 67 8.31 12.89 -9.15
C GLN A 67 9.55 12.04 -8.81
N PHE A 68 9.61 10.78 -9.27
CA PHE A 68 10.75 9.89 -9.03
C PHE A 68 11.95 10.13 -9.95
N THR A 69 11.72 10.79 -11.08
CA THR A 69 12.79 11.17 -12.01
C THR A 69 13.38 12.55 -11.73
N SER A 70 12.79 13.31 -10.80
CA SER A 70 13.28 14.63 -10.39
C SER A 70 14.72 14.57 -9.84
N SER A 71 15.51 15.61 -10.10
CA SER A 71 16.88 15.73 -9.56
C SER A 71 16.90 15.65 -8.04
N PHE A 72 15.95 16.33 -7.39
CA PHE A 72 15.78 16.29 -5.94
C PHE A 72 15.62 14.86 -5.43
N TRP A 73 14.71 14.05 -6.00
CA TRP A 73 14.47 12.69 -5.51
C TRP A 73 15.69 11.80 -5.68
N ARG A 74 16.42 11.92 -6.79
CA ARG A 74 17.66 11.17 -7.01
C ARG A 74 18.73 11.53 -5.98
N THR A 75 18.97 12.82 -5.75
CA THR A 75 19.94 13.28 -4.74
C THR A 75 19.53 12.85 -3.34
N PHE A 76 18.26 13.01 -2.98
CA PHE A 76 17.74 12.59 -1.69
C PHE A 76 17.96 11.10 -1.42
N GLN A 77 17.74 10.24 -2.42
CA GLN A 77 17.94 8.80 -2.26
C GLN A 77 19.43 8.41 -2.23
N ASP A 78 20.27 9.09 -3.01
CA ASP A 78 21.73 8.91 -2.97
C ASP A 78 22.31 9.28 -1.60
N GLU A 79 21.87 10.40 -1.01
CA GLU A 79 22.26 10.82 0.35
C GLU A 79 21.82 9.82 1.44
N LEU A 80 20.68 9.15 1.24
CA LEU A 80 20.23 8.07 2.11
C LEU A 80 21.02 6.75 1.91
N GLY A 81 21.80 6.63 0.83
CA GLY A 81 22.48 5.39 0.45
C GLY A 81 21.57 4.37 -0.26
N THR A 82 20.45 4.83 -0.83
CA THR A 82 19.46 4.00 -1.53
C THR A 82 19.72 4.00 -3.03
N ARG A 83 19.87 2.82 -3.64
CA ARG A 83 19.92 2.71 -5.12
C ARG A 83 18.51 2.80 -5.72
N VAL A 84 18.30 3.72 -6.67
CA VAL A 84 17.01 3.83 -7.39
C VAL A 84 17.13 3.26 -8.79
N ASP A 85 16.40 2.18 -9.05
CA ASP A 85 16.27 1.53 -10.35
C ASP A 85 14.90 1.91 -10.96
N LEU A 86 14.87 2.47 -12.17
CA LEU A 86 13.62 2.81 -12.85
C LEU A 86 13.10 1.61 -13.63
N SER A 87 11.82 1.25 -13.45
CA SER A 87 11.19 0.22 -14.27
C SER A 87 11.19 0.67 -15.75
N THR A 88 11.32 -0.31 -16.63
CA THR A 88 11.19 -0.09 -18.07
C THR A 88 9.89 -0.74 -18.51
N ALA A 89 9.10 -0.07 -19.36
CA ALA A 89 7.82 -0.60 -19.85
C ALA A 89 7.93 -1.94 -20.63
N PHE A 90 9.14 -2.49 -20.83
CA PHE A 90 9.41 -3.62 -21.73
C PHE A 90 10.51 -4.60 -21.25
N HIS A 91 10.92 -4.65 -19.97
CA HIS A 91 11.84 -5.68 -19.46
C HIS A 91 11.24 -6.50 -18.30
N PRO A 92 10.44 -7.55 -18.60
CA PRO A 92 9.79 -8.40 -17.60
C PRO A 92 10.72 -9.35 -16.83
N GLN A 93 11.99 -9.48 -17.25
CA GLN A 93 12.85 -10.60 -16.85
C GLN A 93 13.33 -10.58 -15.40
N THR A 94 13.25 -9.44 -14.71
CA THR A 94 13.69 -9.34 -13.31
C THR A 94 12.56 -8.96 -12.34
N ASP A 95 11.44 -8.40 -12.83
CA ASP A 95 10.39 -7.81 -11.97
C ASP A 95 8.94 -8.13 -12.38
N GLY A 96 8.71 -9.00 -13.39
CA GLY A 96 7.35 -9.28 -13.90
C GLY A 96 6.38 -9.89 -12.87
N GLN A 97 6.89 -10.48 -11.79
CA GLN A 97 6.09 -10.90 -10.62
C GLN A 97 5.63 -9.71 -9.76
N SER A 98 6.52 -8.74 -9.51
CA SER A 98 6.20 -7.53 -8.76
C SER A 98 5.27 -6.63 -9.57
N GLU A 99 5.47 -6.51 -10.88
CA GLU A 99 4.61 -5.74 -11.79
C GLU A 99 3.17 -6.26 -11.79
N ARG A 100 2.96 -7.59 -11.91
CA ARG A 100 1.61 -8.18 -11.82
C ARG A 100 0.98 -7.99 -10.44
N THR A 101 1.78 -8.11 -9.37
CA THR A 101 1.28 -7.91 -8.00
C THR A 101 0.86 -6.46 -7.77
N ILE A 102 1.62 -5.50 -8.28
CA ILE A 102 1.29 -4.07 -8.21
C ILE A 102 0.03 -3.81 -9.04
N GLN A 103 -0.07 -4.31 -10.28
CA GLN A 103 -1.27 -4.10 -11.11
C GLN A 103 -2.54 -4.64 -10.45
N VAL A 104 -2.51 -5.87 -9.92
CA VAL A 104 -3.64 -6.47 -9.19
C VAL A 104 -4.04 -5.61 -7.99
N LEU A 105 -3.04 -5.09 -7.27
CA LEU A 105 -3.27 -4.17 -6.17
C LEU A 105 -3.90 -2.85 -6.65
N GLU A 106 -3.43 -2.28 -7.75
CA GLU A 106 -3.99 -1.05 -8.31
C GLU A 106 -5.45 -1.22 -8.72
N ASP A 107 -5.78 -2.32 -9.38
CA ASP A 107 -7.14 -2.64 -9.81
C ASP A 107 -8.06 -2.82 -8.59
N MET A 108 -7.58 -3.50 -7.55
CA MET A 108 -8.29 -3.64 -6.27
C MET A 108 -8.51 -2.28 -5.60
N LEU A 109 -7.49 -1.43 -5.54
CA LEU A 109 -7.59 -0.10 -4.93
C LEU A 109 -8.52 0.82 -5.72
N ARG A 110 -8.48 0.78 -7.07
CA ARG A 110 -9.43 1.51 -7.92
C ARG A 110 -10.86 1.05 -7.69
N ALA A 111 -11.09 -0.25 -7.53
CA ALA A 111 -12.41 -0.79 -7.19
C ALA A 111 -12.87 -0.30 -5.80
N CYS A 112 -11.99 -0.35 -4.80
CA CYS A 112 -12.28 0.14 -3.46
C CYS A 112 -12.60 1.65 -3.47
N VAL A 113 -11.88 2.46 -4.25
CA VAL A 113 -12.15 3.89 -4.40
C VAL A 113 -13.56 4.15 -4.94
N MET A 114 -14.04 3.33 -5.88
CA MET A 114 -15.41 3.44 -6.38
C MET A 114 -16.45 3.10 -5.30
N ASP A 115 -16.21 2.04 -4.52
CA ASP A 115 -17.12 1.62 -3.45
C ASP A 115 -17.14 2.62 -2.26
N PHE A 116 -16.00 3.20 -1.91
CA PHE A 116 -15.86 4.15 -0.80
C PHE A 116 -16.32 5.58 -1.16
N GLY A 117 -16.57 5.86 -2.43
CA GLY A 117 -17.03 7.16 -2.90
C GLY A 117 -16.05 8.31 -2.60
N GLY A 118 -16.58 9.51 -2.34
CA GLY A 118 -15.77 10.74 -2.21
C GLY A 118 -14.82 10.80 -1.01
N GLN A 119 -14.85 9.82 -0.10
CA GLN A 119 -14.02 9.79 1.12
C GLN A 119 -13.07 8.59 1.15
N TRP A 120 -12.75 8.02 -0.02
CA TRP A 120 -11.90 6.83 -0.16
C TRP A 120 -10.57 6.91 0.58
N ASP A 121 -10.01 8.12 0.73
CA ASP A 121 -8.74 8.35 1.40
C ASP A 121 -8.79 8.09 2.92
N GLN A 122 -9.98 8.05 3.53
CA GLN A 122 -10.18 7.69 4.93
C GLN A 122 -10.11 6.18 5.17
N PHE A 123 -10.38 5.39 4.14
CA PHE A 123 -10.46 3.94 4.21
C PHE A 123 -9.17 3.23 3.75
N LEU A 124 -8.19 3.97 3.20
CA LEU A 124 -6.89 3.42 2.85
C LEU A 124 -6.19 2.66 3.98
N PRO A 125 -6.21 3.11 5.25
CA PRO A 125 -5.63 2.34 6.35
C PRO A 125 -6.30 0.96 6.52
N LEU A 126 -7.61 0.86 6.28
CA LEU A 126 -8.31 -0.42 6.32
C LEU A 126 -7.96 -1.29 5.10
N ALA A 127 -7.77 -0.68 3.93
CA ALA A 127 -7.31 -1.38 2.73
C ALA A 127 -5.91 -1.96 2.92
N GLU A 128 -4.99 -1.16 3.46
CA GLU A 128 -3.64 -1.58 3.81
C GLU A 128 -3.66 -2.69 4.85
N PHE A 129 -4.47 -2.55 5.89
CA PHE A 129 -4.66 -3.57 6.90
C PHE A 129 -5.19 -4.87 6.29
N ALA A 130 -6.22 -4.82 5.45
CA ALA A 130 -6.78 -6.01 4.82
C ALA A 130 -5.76 -6.71 3.92
N TYR A 131 -5.03 -5.96 3.10
CA TYR A 131 -3.98 -6.50 2.24
C TYR A 131 -2.86 -7.16 3.04
N ASN A 132 -2.27 -6.44 3.99
CA ASN A 132 -1.13 -6.93 4.77
C ASN A 132 -1.47 -8.14 5.65
N ASN A 133 -2.75 -8.39 5.92
CA ASN A 133 -3.21 -9.55 6.70
C ASN A 133 -3.83 -10.66 5.83
N SER A 134 -3.87 -10.48 4.51
CA SER A 134 -4.33 -11.52 3.58
C SER A 134 -3.20 -12.50 3.28
N TYR A 135 -3.55 -13.74 2.96
CA TYR A 135 -2.56 -14.76 2.60
C TYR A 135 -1.94 -14.48 1.23
N HIS A 136 -0.61 -14.54 1.15
CA HIS A 136 0.13 -14.37 -0.09
C HIS A 136 0.83 -15.68 -0.49
N SER A 137 0.48 -16.22 -1.65
CA SER A 137 1.05 -17.49 -2.15
C SER A 137 2.57 -17.44 -2.36
N SER A 138 3.12 -16.28 -2.75
CA SER A 138 4.56 -16.11 -3.01
C SER A 138 5.46 -16.19 -1.78
N ILE A 139 4.92 -15.87 -0.59
CA ILE A 139 5.63 -15.96 0.70
C ILE A 139 5.03 -17.00 1.64
N GLN A 140 3.95 -17.68 1.22
CA GLN A 140 3.22 -18.71 1.97
C GLN A 140 2.73 -18.28 3.37
N MET A 141 2.51 -16.97 3.55
CA MET A 141 1.97 -16.38 4.78
C MET A 141 1.38 -15.00 4.49
N ALA A 142 0.85 -14.34 5.52
CA ALA A 142 0.45 -12.94 5.39
C ALA A 142 1.67 -12.01 5.46
N PRO A 143 1.69 -10.88 4.72
CA PRO A 143 2.77 -9.90 4.82
C PRO A 143 3.05 -9.43 6.25
N PHE A 144 2.01 -9.28 7.07
CA PHE A 144 2.11 -8.97 8.49
C PHE A 144 2.88 -10.04 9.27
N GLU A 145 2.62 -11.32 8.99
CA GLU A 145 3.30 -12.43 9.64
C GLU A 145 4.77 -12.47 9.26
N ALA A 146 5.09 -12.25 7.98
CA ALA A 146 6.46 -12.16 7.50
C ALA A 146 7.23 -10.98 8.13
N LEU A 147 6.57 -9.82 8.29
CA LEU A 147 7.20 -8.61 8.83
C LEU A 147 7.40 -8.67 10.34
N TYR A 148 6.41 -9.15 11.09
CA TYR A 148 6.43 -9.12 12.57
C TYR A 148 6.78 -10.45 13.24
N GLY A 149 6.95 -11.53 12.47
CA GLY A 149 7.23 -12.86 12.98
C GLY A 149 6.07 -13.48 13.78
N ARG A 150 4.86 -12.93 13.66
CA ARG A 150 3.64 -13.43 14.33
C ARG A 150 2.39 -13.10 13.53
N ARG A 151 1.37 -13.94 13.69
CA ARG A 151 0.05 -13.69 13.10
C ARG A 151 -0.62 -12.48 13.75
N CYS A 152 -1.37 -11.74 12.95
CA CYS A 152 -2.15 -10.62 13.44
C CYS A 152 -3.31 -11.11 14.31
N ARG A 153 -3.52 -10.45 15.46
CA ARG A 153 -4.68 -10.65 16.32
C ARG A 153 -5.74 -9.64 15.92
N SER A 154 -6.87 -10.12 15.42
CA SER A 154 -7.92 -9.26 14.92
C SER A 154 -9.31 -9.83 15.23
N PRO A 155 -10.28 -9.01 15.68
CA PRO A 155 -11.68 -9.40 15.83
C PRO A 155 -12.33 -9.86 14.51
N VAL A 156 -11.71 -9.52 13.37
CA VAL A 156 -12.18 -9.84 12.02
C VAL A 156 -11.87 -11.30 11.64
N GLY A 157 -11.22 -12.07 12.51
CA GLY A 157 -11.09 -13.52 12.41
C GLY A 157 -10.11 -13.94 11.32
N TRP A 158 -8.83 -14.05 11.66
CA TRP A 158 -7.89 -14.80 10.84
C TRP A 158 -7.12 -15.84 11.66
N PHE A 159 -6.70 -15.59 12.91
CA PHE A 159 -6.29 -16.64 13.86
C PHE A 159 -6.51 -16.18 15.33
N GLU A 160 -7.07 -17.09 16.15
CA GLU A 160 -7.40 -16.97 17.59
C GLU A 160 -8.16 -15.70 18.03
N SER A 161 -9.49 -15.75 17.98
CA SER A 161 -10.32 -15.04 18.95
C SER A 161 -10.94 -16.08 19.88
N THR A 162 -10.37 -16.25 21.07
CA THR A 162 -10.89 -17.21 22.06
C THR A 162 -12.13 -16.76 22.80
N GLU A 163 -12.71 -15.57 22.51
CA GLU A 163 -13.89 -15.12 23.27
C GLU A 163 -14.99 -14.45 22.44
N PRO A 164 -16.26 -14.54 22.89
CA PRO A 164 -17.42 -14.01 22.17
C PRO A 164 -17.38 -12.47 22.12
N ARG A 165 -17.83 -11.92 21.00
CA ARG A 165 -17.90 -10.48 20.73
C ARG A 165 -18.88 -9.77 21.69
N PRO A 166 -18.46 -8.74 22.47
CA PRO A 166 -19.42 -7.75 22.94
C PRO A 166 -19.94 -6.96 21.72
N ARG A 167 -21.16 -6.38 21.82
CA ARG A 167 -21.72 -5.49 20.79
C ARG A 167 -20.66 -4.43 20.41
N GLY A 168 -20.12 -4.52 19.20
CA GLY A 168 -19.12 -3.57 18.72
C GLY A 168 -19.71 -2.18 18.66
N THR A 169 -18.90 -1.16 18.96
CA THR A 169 -19.25 0.24 18.67
C THR A 169 -19.53 0.41 17.17
N ASP A 170 -20.37 1.37 16.78
CA ASP A 170 -20.68 1.64 15.35
C ASP A 170 -19.41 1.76 14.49
N LEU A 171 -18.37 2.43 15.03
CA LEU A 171 -17.06 2.56 14.39
C LEU A 171 -16.36 1.20 14.10
N LEU A 172 -16.48 0.25 15.01
CA LEU A 172 -15.87 -1.08 14.84
C LEU A 172 -16.68 -1.88 13.82
N GLN A 173 -18.00 -1.74 13.83
CA GLN A 173 -18.86 -2.41 12.86
C GLN A 173 -18.60 -1.88 11.44
N GLU A 174 -18.48 -0.56 11.28
CA GLU A 174 -18.11 0.07 10.01
C GLU A 174 -16.74 -0.43 9.53
N ALA A 175 -15.72 -0.42 10.38
CA ALA A 175 -14.39 -0.93 10.02
C ALA A 175 -14.43 -2.41 9.61
N LEU A 176 -15.22 -3.24 10.29
CA LEU A 176 -15.40 -4.65 9.95
C LEU A 176 -16.03 -4.84 8.57
N ASP A 177 -17.06 -4.04 8.24
CA ASP A 177 -17.77 -4.15 6.98
C ASP A 177 -16.91 -3.65 5.81
N GLN A 178 -16.13 -2.58 6.02
CA GLN A 178 -15.15 -2.12 5.02
C GLN A 178 -14.04 -3.15 4.77
N VAL A 179 -13.48 -3.74 5.83
CA VAL A 179 -12.44 -4.78 5.69
C VAL A 179 -12.98 -5.99 4.92
N ARG A 180 -14.23 -6.39 5.14
CA ARG A 180 -14.88 -7.48 4.39
C ARG A 180 -15.02 -7.14 2.91
N LEU A 181 -15.50 -5.93 2.60
CA LEU A 181 -15.60 -5.45 1.22
C LEU A 181 -14.24 -5.47 0.51
N ILE A 182 -13.19 -4.96 1.16
CA ILE A 182 -11.83 -4.98 0.60
C ILE A 182 -11.34 -6.42 0.36
N GLN A 183 -11.61 -7.33 1.30
CA GLN A 183 -11.25 -8.74 1.15
C GLN A 183 -11.93 -9.38 -0.05
N ASP A 184 -13.20 -9.07 -0.30
CA ASP A 184 -13.93 -9.57 -1.47
C ASP A 184 -13.36 -8.99 -2.78
N ARG A 185 -12.94 -7.72 -2.77
CA ARG A 185 -12.24 -7.09 -3.91
C ARG A 185 -10.87 -7.72 -4.15
N LEU A 186 -10.11 -7.99 -3.10
CA LEU A 186 -8.83 -8.68 -3.18
C LEU A 186 -8.97 -10.08 -3.81
N ARG A 187 -9.96 -10.86 -3.38
CA ARG A 187 -10.23 -12.19 -3.96
C ARG A 187 -10.65 -12.13 -5.42
N THR A 188 -11.36 -11.07 -5.82
CA THR A 188 -11.80 -10.90 -7.22
C THR A 188 -10.63 -10.50 -8.13
N ALA A 189 -9.62 -9.82 -7.58
CA ALA A 189 -8.47 -9.33 -8.35
C ALA A 189 -7.32 -10.36 -8.46
N GLN A 190 -7.24 -11.35 -7.56
CA GLN A 190 -6.26 -12.44 -7.54
C GLN A 190 -6.62 -13.59 -8.49
#